data_AF-A0A8T0L220-F1
#
_entry.id   AF-A0A8T0L220-F1
#
_cell.length_a   1.000
_cell.length_b   1.000
_cell.length_c   1.000
_cell.angle_alpha   90.00
_cell.angle_beta   90.00
_cell.angle_gamma   90.00
#
_symmetry.space_group_name_H-M   'P 1'
#
loop_
_entity.id
_entity.type
_entity.pdbx_description
1 polymer ?
#
loop_
_entity_poly.entity_id
_entity_poly.type
_entity_poly.pdbx_seq_one_letter_code
_entity_poly.pdbx_strand_id
1 'polypeptide(L)'
;MEAIFSSTTGRGYWNKVRASAEPLLLRVVENRDRIPSSLSIARSSKFVQLSLHPRKSSLFKVLSAEKDQIHVVEGSCVDELYDALVARLLPLVLLSSNPNHKLLVGLAGPPGAGKSTLAHEVARRINKIWLEKASSFDSKVQPPDIAIVLPMDGFHLYRSELDAMENPEEAHARRGAPWTFNSLRLLTCLKNLRIDGSVYVPSFDHGVGDPVEDDIFVNLQHKVVIVEGNYILLEDGVWKEISSFFESCTFIDIDIDKAMQRVLKRHISTGKPPDIAKQRIENNDRLNAELIMKSKKNADIVIKSVDF
;
A
#
# COMPACT_ATOMS: atom_id res chain seq x y z
N MET A 1 -55.14 24.66 34.15
CA MET A 1 -53.76 24.17 34.38
C MET A 1 -52.84 25.32 34.05
N GLU A 2 -52.49 26.10 35.06
CA GLU A 2 -51.51 27.19 35.00
C GLU A 2 -50.47 26.95 36.10
N ALA A 3 -49.24 27.36 35.80
CA ALA A 3 -47.99 27.04 36.47
C ALA A 3 -47.67 27.97 37.65
N ILE A 4 -46.90 27.51 38.66
CA ILE A 4 -46.05 28.36 39.52
C ILE A 4 -44.79 27.61 39.99
N PHE A 5 -43.66 28.33 39.96
CA PHE A 5 -42.31 28.05 40.50
C PHE A 5 -42.25 27.83 42.02
N SER A 6 -41.24 27.10 42.52
CA SER A 6 -40.58 27.41 43.81
C SER A 6 -39.22 26.69 43.97
N SER A 7 -38.25 27.46 44.43
CA SER A 7 -36.86 27.14 44.78
C SER A 7 -36.66 27.16 46.31
N THR A 8 -35.75 26.35 46.90
CA THR A 8 -34.78 26.68 48.01
C THR A 8 -34.16 25.40 48.60
N THR A 9 -32.85 25.14 48.51
CA THR A 9 -31.65 25.50 49.34
C THR A 9 -31.28 24.59 50.53
N GLY A 10 -29.99 24.24 50.60
CA GLY A 10 -29.20 23.93 51.82
C GLY A 10 -28.55 22.54 51.83
N ARG A 11 -27.35 22.24 52.37
CA ARG A 11 -26.12 22.93 52.81
C ARG A 11 -25.16 21.80 53.28
N GLY A 12 -23.82 21.99 53.23
CA GLY A 12 -22.82 21.19 54.00
C GLY A 12 -21.84 20.34 53.17
N TYR A 13 -20.63 20.75 52.75
CA TYR A 13 -19.35 21.14 53.43
C TYR A 13 -18.49 19.96 54.01
N TRP A 14 -17.37 19.70 53.30
CA TRP A 14 -16.01 19.19 53.62
C TRP A 14 -15.75 17.91 54.43
N ASN A 15 -14.88 17.05 53.88
CA ASN A 15 -13.62 16.71 54.54
C ASN A 15 -12.53 16.24 53.56
N LYS A 16 -11.34 16.86 53.71
CA LYS A 16 -10.04 16.53 53.10
C LYS A 16 -9.29 15.64 54.09
N VAL A 17 -8.71 14.53 53.64
CA VAL A 17 -7.51 13.95 54.28
C VAL A 17 -6.53 13.51 53.19
N ARG A 18 -5.32 14.06 53.27
CA ARG A 18 -4.10 13.72 52.53
C ARG A 18 -3.12 13.08 53.54
N ALA A 19 -2.49 11.99 53.16
CA ALA A 19 -1.16 11.49 53.60
C ALA A 19 -0.97 10.14 52.89
N SER A 20 0.17 9.66 52.42
CA SER A 20 1.57 10.10 52.37
C SER A 20 2.27 9.06 51.48
N ALA A 21 3.14 9.46 50.55
CA ALA A 21 4.08 8.53 49.93
C ALA A 21 5.43 9.25 49.75
N GLU A 22 6.43 8.76 50.50
CA GLU A 22 7.82 9.18 50.45
C GLU A 22 8.50 8.77 49.13
N PRO A 23 9.49 9.54 48.65
CA PRO A 23 10.38 9.13 47.57
C PRO A 23 11.69 8.55 48.13
N LEU A 24 12.09 7.35 47.69
CA LEU A 24 13.42 6.82 47.96
C LEU A 24 14.37 7.16 46.81
N LEU A 25 15.40 7.93 47.15
CA LEU A 25 16.55 8.29 46.33
C LEU A 25 17.80 7.53 46.82
N LEU A 26 18.71 7.29 45.86
CA LEU A 26 20.14 6.95 45.95
C LEU A 26 20.54 5.47 46.12
N ARG A 27 21.24 4.94 45.09
CA ARG A 27 22.72 4.91 45.08
C ARG A 27 23.29 4.55 43.71
N VAL A 28 24.24 5.40 43.27
CA VAL A 28 25.20 5.14 42.21
C VAL A 28 26.38 4.35 42.80
N VAL A 29 26.79 3.28 42.14
CA VAL A 29 28.16 2.73 42.22
C VAL A 29 28.54 2.24 40.82
N GLU A 30 29.57 2.85 40.25
CA GLU A 30 30.27 2.39 39.05
C GLU A 30 31.06 1.11 39.34
N ASN A 31 31.13 0.19 38.38
CA ASN A 31 32.37 -0.55 38.17
C ASN A 31 32.54 -0.95 36.70
N ARG A 32 33.78 -0.85 36.24
CA ARG A 32 34.23 -0.98 34.85
C ARG A 32 34.42 -2.43 34.41
N ASP A 33 34.43 -2.55 33.07
CA ASP A 33 35.16 -3.48 32.21
C ASP A 33 34.45 -4.72 31.61
N ARG A 34 34.62 -4.79 30.27
CA ARG A 34 34.61 -5.94 29.33
C ARG A 34 33.43 -6.05 28.33
N ILE A 35 33.71 -5.58 27.10
CA ILE A 35 33.23 -6.07 25.79
C ILE A 35 33.90 -7.46 25.53
N PRO A 36 33.40 -8.43 24.71
CA PRO A 36 32.43 -8.34 23.60
C PRO A 36 31.31 -9.41 23.58
N SER A 37 30.19 -9.12 22.90
CA SER A 37 29.61 -10.02 21.89
C SER A 37 28.29 -9.48 21.32
N SER A 38 28.18 -9.54 20.00
CA SER A 38 26.97 -9.38 19.19
C SER A 38 25.77 -10.16 19.74
N LEU A 39 24.65 -9.48 19.96
CA LEU A 39 23.35 -10.10 20.20
C LEU A 39 22.42 -9.75 19.02
N SER A 40 22.33 -10.68 18.08
CA SER A 40 21.25 -10.75 17.10
C SER A 40 19.95 -11.12 17.83
N ILE A 41 18.99 -10.19 17.88
CA ILE A 41 17.63 -10.49 18.33
C ILE A 41 16.92 -11.24 17.19
N ALA A 42 16.97 -12.57 17.24
CA ALA A 42 16.10 -13.42 16.45
C ALA A 42 14.67 -13.30 17.00
N ARG A 43 13.72 -12.84 16.18
CA ARG A 43 12.29 -12.87 16.52
C ARG A 43 11.78 -14.30 16.47
N SER A 44 11.10 -14.73 17.54
CA SER A 44 10.36 -15.99 17.55
C SER A 44 8.99 -15.80 16.92
N SER A 45 8.65 -16.64 15.95
CA SER A 45 7.28 -16.81 15.44
C SER A 45 6.72 -18.10 16.02
N LYS A 46 5.68 -18.00 16.85
CA LYS A 46 4.92 -19.15 17.37
C LYS A 46 4.17 -19.82 16.21
N PHE A 47 4.48 -21.08 15.94
CA PHE A 47 3.69 -21.97 15.09
C PHE A 47 2.71 -22.77 15.97
N VAL A 48 1.45 -22.82 15.57
CA VAL A 48 0.49 -23.83 16.06
C VAL A 48 0.58 -25.02 15.10
N GLN A 49 0.95 -26.18 15.64
CA GLN A 49 1.08 -27.44 14.91
C GLN A 49 -0.25 -28.20 14.97
N LEU A 50 -0.93 -28.33 13.83
CA LEU A 50 -2.00 -29.32 13.65
C LEU A 50 -1.43 -30.49 12.86
N SER A 51 -1.23 -31.61 13.54
CA SER A 51 -0.74 -32.87 12.97
C SER A 51 -1.87 -33.64 12.30
N LEU A 52 -1.75 -33.92 11.00
CA LEU A 52 -2.47 -34.99 10.32
C LEU A 52 -1.46 -35.87 9.57
N HIS A 53 -1.53 -37.18 9.82
CA HIS A 53 -0.67 -38.22 9.26
C HIS A 53 -0.98 -38.53 7.77
N PRO A 54 -0.07 -39.19 7.03
CA PRO A 54 0.22 -38.86 5.65
C PRO A 54 -0.54 -39.71 4.62
N ARG A 55 -0.91 -39.10 3.49
CA ARG A 55 -1.10 -39.81 2.22
C ARG A 55 -0.19 -39.19 1.16
N LYS A 56 0.60 -40.06 0.52
CA LYS A 56 1.57 -39.75 -0.54
C LYS A 56 0.92 -38.89 -1.63
N SER A 57 1.33 -37.64 -1.71
CA SER A 57 1.33 -36.84 -2.94
C SER A 57 2.55 -35.92 -2.86
N SER A 58 3.19 -35.66 -4.00
CA SER A 58 4.48 -34.97 -4.09
C SER A 58 4.43 -33.61 -3.40
N LEU A 59 5.03 -33.53 -2.21
CA LEU A 59 5.26 -32.28 -1.49
C LEU A 59 6.27 -31.45 -2.28
N PHE A 60 5.79 -30.45 -3.03
CA PHE A 60 6.62 -29.31 -3.39
C PHE A 60 6.98 -28.58 -2.10
N LYS A 61 8.18 -28.84 -1.59
CA LYS A 61 8.81 -28.00 -0.56
C LYS A 61 9.05 -26.63 -1.18
N VAL A 62 8.21 -25.65 -0.88
CA VAL A 62 8.59 -24.25 -1.03
C VAL A 62 9.60 -23.97 0.08
N LEU A 63 10.88 -24.00 -0.27
CA LEU A 63 11.96 -23.54 0.59
C LEU A 63 11.82 -22.01 0.70
N SER A 64 11.34 -21.58 1.86
CA SER A 64 11.45 -20.18 2.29
C SER A 64 12.89 -19.87 2.69
N ALA A 65 13.27 -18.61 2.43
CA ALA A 65 14.41 -17.87 2.96
C ALA A 65 15.76 -17.99 2.22
N GLU A 66 15.92 -17.15 1.20
CA GLU A 66 17.08 -16.25 1.06
C GLU A 66 16.54 -14.90 0.58
N LYS A 67 16.52 -13.88 1.45
CA LYS A 67 16.06 -12.52 1.11
C LYS A 67 17.22 -11.65 0.59
N ASP A 68 18.15 -12.27 -0.13
CA ASP A 68 19.44 -11.65 -0.48
C ASP A 68 19.61 -11.37 -1.98
N GLN A 69 18.66 -11.73 -2.85
CA GLN A 69 18.71 -11.38 -4.27
C GLN A 69 17.37 -10.81 -4.76
N ILE A 70 17.35 -9.51 -5.04
CA ILE A 70 16.24 -8.87 -5.75
C ILE A 70 16.20 -9.46 -7.15
N HIS A 71 15.07 -10.07 -7.53
CA HIS A 71 14.92 -10.63 -8.87
C HIS A 71 14.69 -9.50 -9.87
N VAL A 72 15.73 -9.16 -10.63
CA VAL A 72 15.61 -8.21 -11.75
C VAL A 72 15.03 -8.96 -12.95
N VAL A 73 13.92 -8.45 -13.49
CA VAL A 73 13.33 -8.93 -14.74
C VAL A 73 13.58 -7.88 -15.81
N GLU A 74 14.35 -8.29 -16.81
CA GLU A 74 14.59 -7.52 -18.02
C GLU A 74 13.85 -8.22 -19.17
N GLY A 75 12.92 -7.50 -19.79
CA GLY A 75 12.27 -7.92 -21.04
C GLY A 75 12.88 -7.15 -22.19
N SER A 76 13.02 -7.80 -23.34
CA SER A 76 13.41 -7.15 -24.59
C SER A 76 12.31 -6.21 -25.11
N CYS A 77 11.06 -6.45 -24.70
CA CYS A 77 9.91 -5.59 -24.95
C CYS A 77 8.95 -5.57 -23.75
N VAL A 78 7.96 -4.67 -23.79
CA VAL A 78 6.99 -4.52 -22.69
C VAL A 78 6.08 -5.74 -22.53
N ASP A 79 5.78 -6.45 -23.62
CA ASP A 79 4.92 -7.64 -23.59
C ASP A 79 5.54 -8.78 -22.78
N GLU A 80 6.85 -8.98 -22.91
CA GLU A 80 7.59 -9.97 -22.11
C GLU A 80 7.54 -9.64 -20.61
N LEU A 81 7.59 -8.35 -20.25
CA LEU A 81 7.44 -7.93 -18.85
C LEU A 81 6.04 -8.24 -18.33
N TYR A 82 5.01 -7.96 -19.12
CA TYR A 82 3.63 -8.29 -18.77
C TYR A 82 3.44 -9.79 -18.58
N ASP A 83 3.92 -10.60 -19.52
CA ASP A 83 3.79 -12.05 -19.46
C ASP A 83 4.59 -12.66 -18.30
N ALA A 84 5.78 -12.13 -18.00
CA ALA A 84 6.58 -12.56 -16.86
C ALA A 84 5.86 -12.34 -15.51
N LEU A 85 5.19 -11.20 -15.34
CA LEU A 85 4.40 -10.93 -14.13
C LEU A 85 3.16 -11.83 -14.06
N VAL A 86 2.44 -11.99 -15.18
CA VAL A 86 1.27 -12.88 -15.25
C VAL A 86 1.65 -14.32 -14.90
N ALA A 87 2.75 -14.83 -15.45
CA ALA A 87 3.24 -16.19 -15.19
C ALA A 87 3.61 -16.42 -13.71
N ARG A 88 4.03 -15.37 -12.99
CA ARG A 88 4.33 -15.43 -11.55
C ARG A 88 3.06 -15.40 -10.69
N LEU A 89 2.07 -14.60 -11.07
CA LEU A 89 0.86 -14.40 -10.26
C LEU A 89 -0.16 -15.53 -10.45
N LEU A 90 -0.32 -16.05 -11.66
CA LEU A 90 -1.38 -17.01 -11.98
C LEU A 90 -1.32 -18.31 -11.15
N PRO A 91 -0.15 -18.92 -10.87
CA PRO A 91 -0.08 -20.10 -10.00
C PRO A 91 -0.53 -19.81 -8.58
N LEU A 92 -0.25 -18.62 -8.03
CA LEU A 92 -0.62 -18.24 -6.67
C LEU A 92 -2.14 -18.15 -6.50
N VAL A 93 -2.85 -17.72 -7.54
CA VAL A 93 -4.32 -17.69 -7.57
C VAL A 93 -4.91 -19.08 -7.41
N LEU A 94 -4.30 -20.08 -8.05
CA LEU A 94 -4.81 -21.46 -8.09
C LEU A 94 -4.58 -22.23 -6.78
N LEU A 95 -3.67 -21.76 -5.92
CA LEU A 95 -3.32 -22.43 -4.67
C LEU A 95 -4.31 -22.13 -3.53
N SER A 96 -5.14 -21.08 -3.66
CA SER A 96 -6.06 -20.70 -2.60
C SER A 96 -7.45 -21.32 -2.78
N SER A 97 -7.78 -22.26 -1.89
CA SER A 97 -9.13 -22.84 -1.80
C SER A 97 -10.12 -21.96 -1.01
N ASN A 98 -9.64 -20.94 -0.28
CA ASN A 98 -10.49 -20.05 0.49
C ASN A 98 -11.07 -18.94 -0.41
N PRO A 99 -12.40 -18.83 -0.58
CA PRO A 99 -13.01 -17.83 -1.46
C PRO A 99 -12.75 -16.38 -1.02
N ASN A 100 -12.53 -16.13 0.27
CA ASN A 100 -12.29 -14.80 0.84
C ASN A 100 -10.82 -14.38 0.73
N HIS A 101 -9.91 -15.33 0.51
CA HIS A 101 -8.49 -15.01 0.40
C HIS A 101 -8.23 -14.29 -0.92
N LYS A 102 -7.60 -13.11 -0.82
CA LYS A 102 -7.12 -12.30 -1.94
C LYS A 102 -5.61 -12.35 -1.98
N LEU A 103 -5.07 -12.59 -3.17
CA LEU A 103 -3.68 -12.33 -3.47
C LEU A 103 -3.51 -10.82 -3.64
N LEU A 104 -2.85 -10.18 -2.68
CA LEU A 104 -2.57 -8.75 -2.73
C LEU A 104 -1.17 -8.56 -3.31
N VAL A 105 -1.10 -7.90 -4.46
CA VAL A 105 0.16 -7.67 -5.19
C VAL A 105 0.47 -6.18 -5.16
N GLY A 106 1.64 -5.81 -4.67
CA GLY A 106 2.11 -4.43 -4.67
C GLY A 106 2.83 -4.09 -5.97
N LEU A 107 2.47 -2.98 -6.63
CA LEU A 107 3.21 -2.40 -7.74
C LEU A 107 3.64 -0.96 -7.43
N ALA A 108 4.93 -0.76 -7.20
CA ALA A 108 5.50 0.53 -6.83
C ALA A 108 6.46 1.09 -7.89
N GLY A 109 6.76 2.37 -7.78
CA GLY A 109 7.63 3.09 -8.71
C GLY A 109 7.33 4.59 -8.69
N PRO A 110 8.29 5.43 -9.14
CA PRO A 110 8.12 6.88 -9.08
C PRO A 110 7.01 7.39 -10.02
N PRO A 111 6.56 8.65 -9.87
CA PRO A 111 5.73 9.32 -10.86
C PRO A 111 6.37 9.23 -12.26
N GLY A 112 5.58 8.92 -13.29
CA GLY A 112 6.08 8.77 -14.67
C GLY A 112 6.66 7.39 -15.01
N ALA A 113 6.68 6.44 -14.07
CA ALA A 113 7.21 5.08 -14.32
C ALA A 113 6.29 4.18 -15.17
N GLY A 114 4.99 4.50 -15.27
CA GLY A 114 4.02 3.68 -16.02
C GLY A 114 3.29 2.60 -15.19
N LYS A 115 3.21 2.78 -13.86
CA LYS A 115 2.55 1.83 -12.93
C LYS A 115 1.13 1.47 -13.34
N SER A 116 0.27 2.46 -13.53
CA SER A 116 -1.14 2.22 -13.84
C SER A 116 -1.28 1.49 -15.19
N THR A 117 -0.50 1.84 -16.21
CA THR A 117 -0.47 1.11 -17.49
C THR A 117 -0.13 -0.36 -17.30
N LEU A 118 0.94 -0.65 -16.55
CA LEU A 118 1.38 -2.00 -16.26
C LEU A 118 0.35 -2.79 -15.45
N ALA A 119 -0.19 -2.20 -14.37
CA ALA A 119 -1.16 -2.86 -13.50
C ALA A 119 -2.41 -3.28 -14.26
N HIS A 120 -2.97 -2.38 -15.08
CA HIS A 120 -4.17 -2.67 -15.86
C HIS A 120 -3.91 -3.73 -16.92
N GLU A 121 -2.77 -3.68 -17.59
CA GLU A 121 -2.43 -4.66 -18.63
C GLU A 121 -2.18 -6.06 -18.04
N VAL A 122 -1.51 -6.17 -16.89
CA VAL A 122 -1.35 -7.43 -16.16
C VAL A 122 -2.71 -7.98 -15.70
N ALA A 123 -3.57 -7.15 -15.12
CA ALA A 123 -4.92 -7.55 -14.71
C ALA A 123 -5.74 -8.06 -15.92
N ARG A 124 -5.70 -7.32 -17.03
CA ARG A 124 -6.37 -7.69 -18.29
C ARG A 124 -5.90 -9.05 -18.81
N ARG A 125 -4.59 -9.32 -18.79
CA ARG A 125 -4.05 -10.62 -19.22
C ARG A 125 -4.44 -11.76 -18.29
N ILE A 126 -4.41 -11.54 -16.98
CA ILE A 126 -4.89 -12.54 -16.00
C ILE A 126 -6.36 -12.88 -16.27
N ASN A 127 -7.22 -11.87 -16.44
CA ASN A 127 -8.65 -12.06 -16.72
C ASN A 127 -8.88 -12.80 -18.03
N LYS A 128 -8.12 -12.46 -19.09
CA LYS A 128 -8.19 -13.17 -20.38
C LYS A 128 -7.84 -14.66 -20.24
N ILE A 129 -6.73 -14.99 -19.58
CA ILE A 129 -6.30 -16.38 -19.40
C ILE A 129 -7.30 -17.15 -18.51
N TRP A 130 -7.88 -16.48 -17.51
CA TRP A 130 -8.90 -17.07 -16.66
C TRP A 130 -10.16 -17.42 -17.45
N LEU A 131 -10.64 -16.51 -18.31
CA LEU A 131 -11.78 -16.72 -19.20
C LEU A 131 -11.55 -17.94 -20.13
N GLU A 132 -10.36 -18.09 -20.69
CA GLU A 132 -10.01 -19.22 -21.57
C GLU A 132 -10.00 -20.58 -20.82
N LYS A 133 -9.70 -20.59 -19.52
CA LYS A 133 -9.69 -21.80 -18.68
C LYS A 133 -11.06 -22.12 -18.09
N ALA A 134 -11.87 -21.10 -17.85
CA ALA A 134 -13.23 -21.23 -17.34
C ALA A 134 -14.16 -21.66 -18.48
N SER A 135 -14.08 -22.93 -18.88
CA SER A 135 -15.04 -23.56 -19.79
C SER A 135 -16.44 -23.43 -19.20
N SER A 136 -17.20 -22.42 -19.62
CA SER A 136 -18.60 -22.28 -19.25
C SER A 136 -19.42 -23.34 -20.01
N PHE A 137 -20.34 -24.01 -19.32
CA PHE A 137 -21.34 -24.86 -19.96
C PHE A 137 -22.34 -24.03 -20.80
N ASP A 138 -22.44 -22.73 -20.53
CA ASP A 138 -23.28 -21.80 -21.29
C ASP A 138 -22.42 -20.72 -21.95
N SER A 139 -22.37 -20.76 -23.28
CA SER A 139 -21.71 -19.76 -24.13
C SER A 139 -22.22 -18.32 -23.93
N LYS A 140 -23.36 -18.13 -23.26
CA LYS A 140 -23.94 -16.81 -22.98
C LYS A 140 -23.50 -16.21 -21.65
N VAL A 141 -22.84 -16.98 -20.78
CA VAL A 141 -22.36 -16.51 -19.48
C VAL A 141 -20.86 -16.31 -19.55
N GLN A 142 -20.43 -15.05 -19.59
CA GLN A 142 -19.02 -14.72 -19.42
C GLN A 142 -18.67 -14.84 -17.93
N PRO A 143 -17.66 -15.65 -17.56
CA PRO A 143 -17.16 -15.66 -16.19
C PRO A 143 -16.67 -14.26 -15.81
N PRO A 144 -16.83 -13.87 -14.54
CA PRO A 144 -16.40 -12.57 -14.07
C PRO A 144 -14.88 -12.44 -14.05
N ASP A 145 -14.41 -11.21 -14.12
CA ASP A 145 -13.01 -10.86 -13.92
C ASP A 145 -12.52 -11.29 -12.53
N ILE A 146 -11.29 -11.81 -12.47
CA ILE A 146 -10.67 -12.28 -11.23
C ILE A 146 -9.52 -11.37 -10.77
N ALA A 147 -9.08 -10.43 -11.59
CA ALA A 147 -8.03 -9.48 -11.29
C ALA A 147 -8.56 -8.06 -11.41
N ILE A 148 -8.25 -7.22 -10.43
CA ILE A 148 -8.63 -5.81 -10.37
C ILE A 148 -7.47 -4.95 -9.88
N VAL A 149 -7.41 -3.70 -10.32
CA VAL A 149 -6.42 -2.71 -9.90
C VAL A 149 -7.01 -1.81 -8.82
N LEU A 150 -6.23 -1.56 -7.78
CA LEU A 150 -6.53 -0.66 -6.67
C LEU A 150 -5.50 0.47 -6.66
N PRO A 151 -5.86 1.68 -7.15
CA PRO A 151 -4.93 2.80 -7.18
C PRO A 151 -4.80 3.47 -5.81
N MET A 152 -3.56 3.69 -5.36
CA MET A 152 -3.25 4.46 -4.15
C MET A 152 -3.73 5.92 -4.24
N ASP A 153 -3.87 6.46 -5.45
CA ASP A 153 -4.25 7.85 -5.68
C ASP A 153 -5.63 8.21 -5.09
N GLY A 154 -6.55 7.26 -4.95
CA GLY A 154 -7.83 7.50 -4.27
C GLY A 154 -7.71 7.79 -2.77
N PHE A 155 -6.52 7.62 -2.19
CA PHE A 155 -6.24 7.90 -0.79
C PHE A 155 -5.46 9.21 -0.58
N HIS A 156 -5.42 10.11 -1.57
CA HIS A 156 -5.01 11.48 -1.30
C HIS A 156 -5.89 12.09 -0.21
N LEU A 157 -5.31 12.96 0.62
CA LEU A 157 -6.12 13.84 1.44
C LEU A 157 -6.91 14.79 0.55
N TYR A 158 -8.13 15.08 0.98
CA TYR A 158 -9.00 16.05 0.34
C TYR A 158 -8.35 17.44 0.38
N ARG A 159 -8.63 18.29 -0.62
CA ARG A 159 -8.15 19.68 -0.61
C ARG A 159 -8.55 20.42 0.66
N SER A 160 -9.77 20.19 1.15
CA SER A 160 -10.26 20.75 2.41
C SER A 160 -9.48 20.25 3.64
N GLU A 161 -8.94 19.04 3.61
CA GLU A 161 -8.08 18.53 4.68
C GLU A 161 -6.68 19.16 4.60
N LEU A 162 -6.16 19.40 3.39
CA LEU A 162 -4.92 20.14 3.19
C LEU A 162 -5.05 21.61 3.64
N ASP A 163 -6.20 22.24 3.37
CA ASP A 163 -6.54 23.60 3.80
C ASP A 163 -6.55 23.74 5.33
N ALA A 164 -6.82 22.66 6.05
CA ALA A 164 -6.89 22.62 7.51
C ALA A 164 -5.54 22.29 8.18
N MET A 165 -4.48 22.04 7.42
CA MET A 165 -3.14 21.77 7.95
C MET A 165 -2.48 23.04 8.51
N GLU A 166 -1.42 22.87 9.31
CA GLU A 166 -0.65 23.98 9.88
C GLU A 166 -0.07 24.91 8.81
N ASN A 167 0.38 24.36 7.69
CA ASN A 167 0.87 25.11 6.54
C ASN A 167 0.15 24.68 5.24
N PRO A 168 -1.04 25.23 4.94
CA PRO A 168 -1.83 24.87 3.77
C PRO A 168 -1.10 25.12 2.43
N GLU A 169 -0.33 26.20 2.34
CA GLU A 169 0.40 26.55 1.13
C GLU A 169 1.43 25.48 0.79
N GLU A 170 2.20 25.02 1.78
CA GLU A 170 3.12 23.90 1.61
C GLU A 170 2.38 22.59 1.32
N ALA A 171 1.26 22.32 2.00
CA ALA A 171 0.45 21.13 1.77
C ALA A 171 -0.02 21.02 0.32
N HIS A 172 -0.51 22.11 -0.27
CA HIS A 172 -0.88 22.14 -1.69
C HIS A 172 0.33 22.09 -2.62
N ALA A 173 1.41 22.81 -2.29
CA ALA A 173 2.64 22.81 -3.10
C ALA A 173 3.29 21.42 -3.17
N ARG A 174 3.27 20.69 -2.05
CA ARG A 174 3.82 19.33 -1.86
C ARG A 174 2.78 18.23 -2.07
N ARG A 175 1.55 18.56 -2.50
CA ARG A 175 0.52 17.54 -2.76
C ARG A 175 1.02 16.49 -3.75
N GLY A 176 0.90 15.24 -3.33
CA GLY A 176 1.54 14.09 -3.95
C GLY A 176 2.70 13.52 -3.13
N ALA A 177 3.18 14.22 -2.08
CA ALA A 177 4.15 13.70 -1.11
C ALA A 177 3.50 12.70 -0.13
N PRO A 178 4.25 11.80 0.54
CA PRO A 178 3.68 10.72 1.36
C PRO A 178 2.72 11.18 2.45
N TRP A 179 2.99 12.33 3.09
CA TRP A 179 2.18 12.89 4.17
C TRP A 179 0.91 13.60 3.69
N THR A 180 0.75 13.77 2.37
CA THR A 180 -0.48 14.31 1.74
C THR A 180 -1.48 13.21 1.35
N PHE A 181 -1.22 11.97 1.80
CA PHE A 181 -2.12 10.81 1.66
C PHE A 181 -2.63 10.36 3.02
N ASN A 182 -3.86 9.85 3.04
CA ASN A 182 -4.41 9.14 4.19
C ASN A 182 -3.97 7.67 4.18
N SER A 183 -2.71 7.42 4.56
CA SER A 183 -2.15 6.06 4.60
C SER A 183 -2.89 5.13 5.57
N LEU A 184 -3.44 5.67 6.67
CA LEU A 184 -4.21 4.88 7.62
C LEU A 184 -5.50 4.33 7.00
N ARG A 185 -6.13 5.12 6.14
CA ARG A 185 -7.32 4.72 5.40
C ARG A 185 -7.01 3.61 4.38
N LEU A 186 -5.89 3.71 3.66
CA LEU A 186 -5.42 2.62 2.80
C LEU A 186 -5.14 1.35 3.61
N LEU A 187 -4.43 1.46 4.74
CA LEU A 187 -4.17 0.32 5.62
C LEU A 187 -5.47 -0.34 6.11
N THR A 188 -6.47 0.45 6.47
CA THR A 188 -7.79 -0.04 6.91
C THR A 188 -8.52 -0.74 5.77
N CYS A 189 -8.48 -0.18 4.56
CA CYS A 189 -9.03 -0.81 3.36
C CYS A 189 -8.40 -2.19 3.11
N LEU A 190 -7.08 -2.31 3.17
CA LEU A 190 -6.37 -3.59 2.98
C LEU A 190 -6.70 -4.60 4.10
N LYS A 191 -6.86 -4.14 5.35
CA LYS A 191 -7.31 -4.98 6.48
C LYS A 191 -8.70 -5.53 6.22
N ASN A 192 -9.66 -4.70 5.83
CA ASN A 192 -11.02 -5.13 5.53
C ASN A 192 -11.05 -6.09 4.34
N LEU A 193 -10.26 -5.81 3.30
CA LEU A 193 -10.16 -6.70 2.15
C LEU A 193 -9.63 -8.10 2.51
N ARG A 194 -8.71 -8.20 3.49
CA ARG A 194 -8.23 -9.50 4.00
C ARG A 194 -9.26 -10.26 4.83
N ILE A 195 -10.09 -9.55 5.58
CA ILE A 195 -11.07 -10.16 6.51
C ILE A 195 -12.34 -10.55 5.74
N ASP A 196 -12.91 -9.58 5.02
CA ASP A 196 -14.23 -9.70 4.41
C ASP A 196 -14.16 -10.17 2.95
N GLY A 197 -12.98 -10.10 2.32
CA GLY A 197 -12.80 -10.45 0.92
C GLY A 197 -13.49 -9.47 -0.05
N SER A 198 -14.05 -8.37 0.44
CA SER A 198 -14.61 -7.32 -0.41
C SER A 198 -14.58 -5.97 0.27
N VAL A 199 -14.48 -4.90 -0.51
CA VAL A 199 -14.40 -3.52 0.00
C VAL A 199 -14.70 -2.52 -1.11
N TYR A 200 -15.33 -1.40 -0.76
CA TYR A 200 -15.37 -0.21 -1.62
C TYR A 200 -14.10 0.61 -1.43
N VAL A 201 -13.55 1.09 -2.54
CA VAL A 201 -12.29 1.83 -2.57
C VAL A 201 -12.52 3.14 -3.31
N PRO A 202 -12.01 4.27 -2.80
CA PRO A 202 -12.06 5.52 -3.55
C PRO A 202 -11.16 5.46 -4.78
N SER A 203 -11.57 6.11 -5.86
CA SER A 203 -10.70 6.48 -6.97
C SER A 203 -10.26 7.93 -6.82
N PHE A 204 -9.54 8.47 -7.81
CA PHE A 204 -9.13 9.87 -7.84
C PHE A 204 -9.52 10.52 -9.16
N ASP A 205 -10.31 11.60 -9.09
CA ASP A 205 -10.66 12.39 -10.26
C ASP A 205 -9.60 13.47 -10.47
N HIS A 206 -8.81 13.35 -11.54
CA HIS A 206 -7.77 14.34 -11.87
C HIS A 206 -8.31 15.68 -12.40
N GLY A 207 -9.57 15.73 -12.86
CA GLY A 207 -10.25 16.95 -13.29
C GLY A 207 -10.75 17.76 -12.11
N VAL A 208 -11.37 17.11 -11.11
CA VAL A 208 -11.77 17.74 -9.84
C VAL A 208 -10.56 17.99 -8.94
N GLY A 209 -9.63 17.04 -8.94
CA GLY A 209 -8.44 17.03 -8.09
C GLY A 209 -8.72 16.55 -6.67
N ASP A 210 -9.69 15.67 -6.45
CA ASP A 210 -9.99 15.05 -5.16
C ASP A 210 -10.43 13.58 -5.31
N PRO A 211 -10.37 12.79 -4.23
CA PRO A 211 -10.90 11.42 -4.22
C PRO A 211 -12.39 11.35 -4.57
N VAL A 212 -12.79 10.27 -5.24
CA VAL A 212 -14.19 9.90 -5.49
C VAL A 212 -14.51 8.67 -4.67
N GLU A 213 -15.44 8.81 -3.71
CA GLU A 213 -15.80 7.75 -2.79
C GLU A 213 -16.58 6.62 -3.44
N ASP A 214 -16.38 5.41 -2.92
CA ASP A 214 -17.07 4.17 -3.32
C ASP A 214 -17.05 3.85 -4.84
N ASP A 215 -16.07 4.39 -5.57
CA ASP A 215 -16.00 4.31 -7.03
C ASP A 215 -15.51 2.94 -7.55
N ILE A 216 -14.68 2.24 -6.78
CA ILE A 216 -14.15 0.93 -7.15
C ILE A 216 -14.63 -0.12 -6.13
N PHE A 217 -15.41 -1.11 -6.60
CA PHE A 217 -15.85 -2.23 -5.76
C PHE A 217 -15.03 -3.50 -5.99
N VAL A 218 -14.16 -3.82 -5.03
CA VAL A 218 -13.47 -5.10 -5.00
C VAL A 218 -14.40 -6.15 -4.41
N ASN A 219 -15.01 -6.98 -5.26
CA ASN A 219 -15.94 -8.04 -4.84
C ASN A 219 -15.25 -9.40 -4.50
N LEU A 220 -16.06 -10.39 -4.08
CA LEU A 220 -15.61 -11.74 -3.71
C LEU A 220 -15.03 -12.59 -4.87
N GLN A 221 -15.39 -12.26 -6.12
CA GLN A 221 -14.93 -12.97 -7.32
C GLN A 221 -13.49 -12.61 -7.68
N HIS A 222 -13.08 -11.35 -7.47
CA HIS A 222 -11.69 -10.95 -7.64
C HIS A 222 -10.79 -11.77 -6.72
N LYS A 223 -9.83 -12.50 -7.27
CA LYS A 223 -8.82 -13.26 -6.52
C LYS A 223 -7.47 -12.55 -6.46
N VAL A 224 -7.18 -11.71 -7.44
CA VAL A 224 -5.96 -10.90 -7.51
C VAL A 224 -6.35 -9.43 -7.37
N VAL A 225 -5.71 -8.74 -6.44
CA VAL A 225 -5.85 -7.30 -6.28
C VAL A 225 -4.47 -6.68 -6.41
N ILE A 226 -4.25 -5.97 -7.52
CA ILE A 226 -3.00 -5.26 -7.79
C ILE A 226 -3.13 -3.87 -7.20
N VAL A 227 -2.47 -3.64 -6.08
CA VAL A 227 -2.40 -2.33 -5.43
C VAL A 227 -1.22 -1.58 -6.03
N GLU A 228 -1.49 -0.50 -6.76
CA GLU A 228 -0.45 0.30 -7.41
C GLU A 228 -0.32 1.67 -6.73
N GLY A 229 0.91 2.10 -6.49
CA GLY A 229 1.15 3.37 -5.82
C GLY A 229 2.61 3.74 -5.66
N ASN A 230 2.86 5.02 -5.39
CA ASN A 230 4.23 5.53 -5.20
C ASN A 230 4.87 5.01 -3.91
N TYR A 231 4.10 4.92 -2.82
CA TYR A 231 4.63 4.83 -1.45
C TYR A 231 4.41 3.49 -0.76
N ILE A 232 3.79 2.54 -1.44
CA ILE A 232 3.37 1.26 -0.85
C ILE A 232 4.54 0.36 -0.40
N LEU A 233 5.79 0.70 -0.75
CA LEU A 233 7.01 0.02 -0.31
C LEU A 233 7.91 0.88 0.61
N LEU A 234 7.47 2.08 1.03
CA LEU A 234 8.22 2.85 2.02
C LEU A 234 8.25 2.11 3.36
N GLU A 235 9.37 2.19 4.08
CA GLU A 235 9.57 1.55 5.39
C GLU A 235 9.29 2.48 6.58
N ASP A 236 8.61 3.60 6.33
CA ASP A 236 8.33 4.62 7.34
C ASP A 236 6.87 4.57 7.82
N GLY A 237 6.68 4.48 9.14
CA GLY A 237 5.37 4.55 9.79
C GLY A 237 4.34 3.57 9.21
N VAL A 238 3.15 4.09 8.88
CA VAL A 238 2.01 3.31 8.37
C VAL A 238 2.32 2.65 7.01
N TRP A 239 3.20 3.22 6.20
CA TRP A 239 3.58 2.64 4.91
C TRP A 239 4.30 1.30 5.06
N LYS A 240 5.09 1.15 6.13
CA LYS A 240 5.73 -0.14 6.47
C LYS A 240 4.72 -1.22 6.82
N GLU A 241 3.64 -0.83 7.50
CA GLU A 241 2.54 -1.77 7.77
C GLU A 241 1.84 -2.15 6.48
N ILE A 242 1.54 -1.18 5.60
CA ILE A 242 0.95 -1.42 4.27
C ILE A 242 1.79 -2.42 3.47
N SER A 243 3.11 -2.25 3.43
CA SER A 243 3.98 -3.14 2.64
C SER A 243 3.93 -4.59 3.09
N SER A 244 3.58 -4.86 4.37
CA SER A 244 3.44 -6.22 4.90
C SER A 244 2.19 -6.96 4.43
N PHE A 245 1.26 -6.26 3.76
CA PHE A 245 0.04 -6.87 3.23
C PHE A 245 0.23 -7.55 1.89
N PHE A 246 1.35 -7.36 1.19
CA PHE A 246 1.54 -7.90 -0.15
C PHE A 246 2.28 -9.24 -0.12
N GLU A 247 1.77 -10.23 -0.86
CA GLU A 247 2.48 -11.48 -1.11
C GLU A 247 3.64 -11.34 -2.10
N SER A 248 3.54 -10.36 -2.99
CA SER A 248 4.56 -10.06 -3.97
C SER A 248 4.58 -8.56 -4.27
N CYS A 249 5.77 -7.97 -4.18
CA CYS A 249 6.03 -6.57 -4.43
C CYS A 249 6.92 -6.42 -5.66
N THR A 250 6.42 -5.72 -6.68
CA THR A 250 7.17 -5.34 -7.87
C THR A 250 7.48 -3.84 -7.83
N PHE A 251 8.72 -3.46 -8.16
CA PHE A 251 9.12 -2.07 -8.33
C PHE A 251 9.53 -1.79 -9.77
N ILE A 252 8.97 -0.72 -10.35
CA ILE A 252 9.33 -0.22 -11.67
C ILE A 252 10.52 0.73 -11.54
N ASP A 253 11.68 0.25 -11.95
CA ASP A 253 12.94 0.99 -11.97
C ASP A 253 13.08 1.78 -13.26
N ILE A 254 13.22 3.09 -13.12
CA ILE A 254 13.38 4.03 -14.22
C ILE A 254 14.41 5.09 -13.80
N ASP A 255 15.18 5.56 -14.77
CA ASP A 255 15.99 6.76 -14.59
C ASP A 255 15.10 7.96 -14.19
N ILE A 256 15.47 8.67 -13.12
CA ILE A 256 14.64 9.74 -12.56
C ILE A 256 14.44 10.85 -13.60
N ASP A 257 15.46 11.20 -14.38
CA ASP A 257 15.34 12.27 -15.36
C ASP A 257 14.39 11.87 -16.50
N LYS A 258 14.46 10.62 -16.97
CA LYS A 258 13.45 10.09 -17.92
C LYS A 258 12.04 10.12 -17.33
N ALA A 259 11.87 9.71 -16.07
CA ALA A 259 10.57 9.75 -15.40
C ALA A 259 10.03 11.18 -15.31
N MET A 260 10.86 12.13 -14.91
CA MET A 260 10.49 13.54 -14.80
C MET A 260 10.19 14.18 -16.16
N GLN A 261 10.86 13.77 -17.24
CA GLN A 261 10.49 14.19 -18.60
C GLN A 261 9.08 13.70 -18.97
N ARG A 262 8.72 12.46 -18.63
CA ARG A 262 7.36 11.93 -18.86
C ARG A 262 6.32 12.70 -18.02
N VAL A 263 6.62 13.00 -16.76
CA VAL A 263 5.74 13.79 -15.89
C VAL A 263 5.58 15.23 -16.39
N LEU A 264 6.66 15.86 -16.87
CA LEU A 264 6.63 17.21 -17.44
C LEU A 264 5.71 17.26 -18.66
N LYS A 265 5.88 16.31 -19.60
CA LYS A 265 5.01 16.18 -20.78
C LYS A 265 3.54 16.04 -20.36
N ARG A 266 3.25 15.24 -19.34
CA ARG A 266 1.90 15.05 -18.80
C ARG A 266 1.32 16.33 -18.21
N HIS A 267 2.08 17.05 -17.38
CA HIS A 267 1.61 18.33 -16.82
C HIS A 267 1.24 19.32 -17.93
N ILE A 268 2.08 19.43 -18.96
CA ILE A 268 1.83 20.31 -20.12
C ILE A 268 0.60 19.84 -20.89
N SER A 269 0.45 18.54 -21.16
CA SER A 269 -0.73 18.02 -21.88
C SER A 269 -2.03 18.21 -21.10
N THR A 270 -1.96 18.28 -19.76
CA THR A 270 -3.12 18.61 -18.90
C THR A 270 -3.36 20.12 -18.75
N GLY A 271 -2.65 20.96 -19.53
CA GLY A 271 -2.88 22.40 -19.61
C GLY A 271 -2.03 23.26 -18.67
N LYS A 272 -1.05 22.70 -17.94
CA LYS A 272 -0.14 23.52 -17.12
C LYS A 272 0.86 24.27 -18.01
N PRO A 273 1.09 25.58 -17.77
CA PRO A 273 2.15 26.32 -18.45
C PRO A 273 3.53 25.65 -18.29
N PRO A 274 4.38 25.62 -19.34
CA PRO A 274 5.64 24.87 -19.30
C PRO A 274 6.62 25.27 -18.17
N ASP A 275 6.69 26.55 -17.84
CA ASP A 275 7.50 27.10 -16.75
C ASP A 275 6.99 26.66 -15.38
N ILE A 276 5.67 26.75 -15.15
CA ILE A 276 5.02 26.28 -13.92
C ILE A 276 5.17 24.76 -13.77
N ALA A 277 5.03 24.01 -14.88
CA ALA A 277 5.23 22.58 -14.89
C ALA A 277 6.66 22.20 -14.50
N LYS A 278 7.68 22.90 -15.03
CA LYS A 278 9.08 22.70 -14.66
C LYS A 278 9.34 22.98 -13.18
N GLN A 279 8.80 24.07 -12.64
CA GLN A 279 8.93 24.38 -11.21
C GLN A 279 8.28 23.31 -10.34
N ARG A 280 7.12 22.77 -10.75
CA ARG A 280 6.46 21.68 -10.04
C ARG A 280 7.30 20.39 -10.06
N ILE A 281 7.93 20.07 -11.19
CA ILE A 281 8.84 18.93 -11.27
C ILE A 281 9.96 19.07 -10.24
N GLU A 282 10.66 20.20 -10.26
CA GLU A 282 11.84 20.41 -9.42
C GLU A 282 11.51 20.42 -7.93
N ASN A 283 10.45 21.14 -7.56
CA ASN A 283 10.12 21.37 -6.15
C ASN A 283 9.15 20.33 -5.56
N ASN A 284 8.56 19.47 -6.40
CA ASN A 284 7.60 18.45 -5.95
C ASN A 284 7.90 17.05 -6.48
N ASP A 285 7.63 16.82 -7.76
CA ASP A 285 7.60 15.47 -8.33
C ASP A 285 8.97 14.76 -8.26
N ARG A 286 10.07 15.50 -8.45
CA ARG A 286 11.45 14.98 -8.37
C ARG A 286 11.80 14.55 -6.95
N LEU A 287 11.54 15.41 -5.95
CA LEU A 287 11.80 15.09 -4.54
C LEU A 287 11.02 13.84 -4.09
N ASN A 288 9.79 13.70 -4.58
CA ASN A 288 8.99 12.50 -4.35
C ASN A 288 9.60 11.28 -5.03
N ALA A 289 10.00 11.40 -6.30
CA ALA A 289 10.65 10.32 -7.04
C ALA A 289 11.94 9.86 -6.35
N GLU A 290 12.80 10.77 -5.91
CA GLU A 290 14.05 10.45 -5.20
C GLU A 290 13.80 9.70 -3.89
N LEU A 291 12.76 10.07 -3.14
CA LEU A 291 12.33 9.34 -1.96
C LEU A 291 11.88 7.92 -2.32
N ILE A 292 11.02 7.78 -3.33
CA ILE A 292 10.45 6.50 -3.78
C ILE A 292 11.55 5.57 -4.29
N MET A 293 12.55 6.08 -5.00
CA MET A 293 13.64 5.25 -5.52
C MET A 293 14.44 4.55 -4.41
N LYS A 294 14.45 5.09 -3.18
CA LYS A 294 15.11 4.45 -2.03
C LYS A 294 14.37 3.20 -1.54
N SER A 295 13.09 3.03 -1.86
CA SER A 295 12.30 1.85 -1.49
C SER A 295 12.39 0.69 -2.47
N LYS A 296 13.06 0.88 -3.61
CA LYS A 296 13.32 -0.18 -4.61
C LYS A 296 13.89 -1.46 -3.98
N LYS A 297 14.77 -1.32 -2.99
CA LYS A 297 15.40 -2.45 -2.28
C LYS A 297 14.41 -3.34 -1.51
N ASN A 298 13.19 -2.86 -1.29
CA ASN A 298 12.15 -3.55 -0.53
C ASN A 298 11.24 -4.40 -1.43
N ALA A 299 11.45 -4.38 -2.75
CA ALA A 299 10.69 -5.17 -3.70
C ALA A 299 11.28 -6.57 -3.86
N ASP A 300 10.42 -7.56 -4.09
CA ASP A 300 10.83 -8.92 -4.46
C ASP A 300 11.28 -8.96 -5.92
N ILE A 301 10.70 -8.08 -6.75
CA ILE A 301 10.90 -8.01 -8.18
C ILE A 301 11.20 -6.57 -8.57
N VAL A 302 12.25 -6.38 -9.37
CA VAL A 302 12.51 -5.10 -10.03
C VAL A 302 12.35 -5.29 -11.52
N ILE A 303 11.52 -4.47 -12.14
CA ILE A 303 11.38 -4.42 -13.60
C ILE A 303 11.99 -3.11 -14.10
N LYS A 304 12.68 -3.15 -15.23
CA LYS A 304 13.14 -1.94 -15.90
C LYS A 304 11.98 -1.33 -16.68
N SER A 305 11.73 -0.04 -16.51
CA SER A 305 10.77 0.68 -17.35
C SER A 305 11.30 0.72 -18.78
N VAL A 306 10.48 0.27 -19.72
CA VAL A 306 10.76 0.37 -21.15
C VAL A 306 10.07 1.61 -21.72
N ASP A 307 10.56 2.08 -22.86
CA ASP A 307 9.89 3.13 -23.63
C ASP A 307 8.69 2.53 -24.37
N PHE A 308 7.58 3.26 -24.37
CA PHE A 308 6.33 2.91 -25.06
C PHE A 308 6.24 3.65 -26.39
#